data_AF-A0A0K0E0D0-F1
#
_entry.id   AF-A0A0K0E0D0-F1
#
_cell.length_a   1.000
_cell.length_b   1.000
_cell.length_c   1.000
_cell.angle_alpha   90.00
_cell.angle_beta   90.00
_cell.angle_gamma   90.00
#
_symmetry.space_group_name_H-M   'P 1'
#
loop_
_entity.id
_entity.type
_entity.pdbx_description
1 polymer ?
#
loop_
_entity_poly.entity_id
_entity_poly.type
_entity_poly.pdbx_seq_one_letter_code
_entity_poly.pdbx_strand_id
1 'polypeptide(L)'
;MFKIYIIILLIIKIYGNLSTLPPCCRDMIGALTCSRMLRNNKKVFVDKCNTNVEFRLLQCCSTCNKDEDSLPYDFIVPQLIQQRCKDRYSKSYCQKLIQHSYDNYLENYCNENNIGVIFRTCKKTCGYCGSNSTIEYKLEKAMETCINQRYTNRKFNYNVKNRNFYH
;
A
#
# COMPACT_ATOMS: atom_id res chain seq x y z
N MET A 1 -11.57 -8.06 -39.83
CA MET A 1 -11.89 -8.44 -38.44
C MET A 1 -10.68 -8.82 -37.60
N PHE A 2 -9.69 -9.57 -38.11
CA PHE A 2 -8.49 -9.99 -37.35
C PHE A 2 -7.69 -8.85 -36.66
N LYS A 3 -7.56 -7.68 -37.29
CA LYS A 3 -6.80 -6.54 -36.72
C LYS A 3 -7.40 -5.99 -35.40
N ILE A 4 -8.72 -6.00 -35.26
CA ILE A 4 -9.42 -5.51 -34.05
C ILE A 4 -9.18 -6.48 -32.88
N TYR A 5 -9.21 -7.79 -33.14
CA TYR A 5 -9.00 -8.81 -32.11
C TYR A 5 -7.57 -8.78 -31.53
N ILE A 6 -6.55 -8.53 -32.38
CA ILE A 6 -5.17 -8.35 -31.93
C ILE A 6 -5.03 -7.10 -31.06
N ILE A 7 -5.68 -5.99 -31.42
CA ILE A 7 -5.67 -4.76 -30.60
C ILE A 7 -6.33 -5.04 -29.24
N ILE A 8 -7.48 -5.71 -29.19
CA ILE A 8 -8.15 -6.08 -27.94
C ILE A 8 -7.27 -7.01 -27.09
N LEU A 9 -6.62 -8.01 -27.69
CA LEU A 9 -5.70 -8.89 -26.96
C LEU A 9 -4.45 -8.16 -26.47
N LEU A 10 -3.91 -7.21 -27.23
CA LEU A 10 -2.79 -6.37 -26.81
C LEU A 10 -3.20 -5.45 -25.66
N ILE A 11 -4.38 -4.82 -25.75
CA ILE A 11 -5.00 -4.04 -24.68
C ILE A 11 -5.14 -4.92 -23.43
N ILE A 12 -5.75 -6.10 -23.52
CA ILE A 12 -5.91 -7.05 -22.40
C ILE A 12 -4.55 -7.52 -21.85
N LYS A 13 -3.54 -7.75 -22.70
CA LYS A 13 -2.20 -8.21 -22.26
C LYS A 13 -1.37 -7.08 -21.64
N ILE A 14 -1.58 -5.84 -22.07
CA ILE A 14 -1.04 -4.63 -21.43
C ILE A 14 -1.70 -4.43 -20.05
N TYR A 15 -3.01 -4.65 -19.91
CA TYR A 15 -3.70 -4.60 -18.62
C TYR A 15 -3.46 -5.85 -17.73
N GLY A 16 -3.19 -7.01 -18.33
CA GLY A 16 -3.15 -8.31 -17.64
C GLY A 16 -1.85 -8.63 -16.90
N ASN A 17 -0.73 -7.98 -17.26
CA ASN A 17 0.54 -8.09 -16.53
C ASN A 17 0.72 -6.98 -15.49
N LEU A 18 -0.37 -6.31 -15.11
CA LEU A 18 -0.36 -5.34 -14.05
C LEU A 18 -0.45 -6.08 -12.70
N SER A 19 0.66 -6.68 -12.24
CA SER A 19 0.91 -6.91 -10.79
C SER A 19 1.05 -5.57 -10.02
N THR A 20 0.51 -4.51 -10.60
CA THR A 20 0.87 -3.11 -10.50
C THR A 20 -0.39 -2.23 -10.60
N LEU A 21 -1.60 -2.82 -10.47
CA LEU A 21 -2.85 -2.09 -10.26
C LEU A 21 -2.71 -1.31 -8.93
N PRO A 22 -2.89 0.02 -8.96
CA PRO A 22 -2.65 0.90 -7.82
C PRO A 22 -3.57 0.62 -6.62
N PRO A 23 -3.12 1.00 -5.40
CA PRO A 23 -1.73 1.34 -5.07
C PRO A 23 -0.82 0.16 -5.40
N CYS A 24 0.43 0.43 -5.79
CA CYS A 24 1.45 -0.61 -5.95
C CYS A 24 1.87 -1.12 -4.59
N CYS A 25 0.93 -1.81 -3.99
CA CYS A 25 1.03 -2.38 -2.69
C CYS A 25 1.23 -3.87 -2.90
N ARG A 26 1.96 -4.48 -1.97
CA ARG A 26 2.14 -5.92 -1.92
C ARG A 26 1.34 -6.45 -0.75
N ASP A 27 0.56 -7.48 -0.99
CA ASP A 27 -0.15 -8.19 0.08
C ASP A 27 0.85 -8.64 1.15
N MET A 28 0.79 -8.04 2.33
CA MET A 28 1.76 -8.27 3.40
C MET A 28 1.73 -9.71 3.92
N ILE A 29 0.55 -10.36 3.95
CA ILE A 29 0.43 -11.77 4.33
C ILE A 29 0.65 -12.73 3.14
N GLY A 30 1.00 -12.19 1.98
CA GLY A 30 1.28 -12.92 0.74
C GLY A 30 0.08 -13.01 -0.20
N ALA A 31 0.34 -12.78 -1.50
CA ALA A 31 -0.67 -12.81 -2.55
C ALA A 31 -1.40 -14.16 -2.64
N LEU A 32 -0.69 -15.28 -2.44
CA LEU A 32 -1.28 -16.61 -2.39
C LEU A 32 -2.27 -16.77 -1.23
N THR A 33 -1.93 -16.25 -0.05
CA THR A 33 -2.81 -16.28 1.12
C THR A 33 -4.07 -15.47 0.87
N CYS A 34 -3.94 -14.24 0.39
CA CYS A 34 -5.08 -13.38 0.09
C CYS A 34 -5.97 -13.97 -1.01
N SER A 35 -5.38 -14.53 -2.06
CA SER A 35 -6.11 -15.22 -3.14
C SER A 35 -6.83 -16.47 -2.63
N ARG A 36 -6.20 -17.26 -1.74
CA ARG A 36 -6.86 -18.40 -1.09
C ARG A 36 -8.03 -17.95 -0.22
N MET A 37 -7.86 -16.88 0.55
CA MET A 37 -8.94 -16.32 1.37
C MET A 37 -10.12 -15.86 0.51
N LEU A 38 -9.84 -15.11 -0.57
CA LEU A 38 -10.85 -14.66 -1.53
C LEU A 38 -11.61 -15.85 -2.14
N ARG A 39 -10.91 -16.88 -2.58
CA ARG A 39 -11.52 -18.07 -3.19
C ARG A 39 -12.34 -18.90 -2.19
N ASN A 40 -11.81 -19.10 -0.99
CA ASN A 40 -12.41 -20.02 -0.02
C ASN A 40 -13.60 -19.40 0.71
N ASN A 41 -13.59 -18.08 0.94
CA ASN A 41 -14.69 -17.37 1.59
C ASN A 41 -14.76 -15.92 1.08
N LYS A 42 -15.28 -15.75 -0.14
CA LYS A 42 -15.37 -14.45 -0.82
C LYS A 42 -16.07 -13.41 0.05
N LYS A 43 -17.21 -13.75 0.65
CA LYS A 43 -17.98 -12.84 1.51
C LYS A 43 -17.13 -12.28 2.65
N VAL A 44 -16.47 -13.14 3.43
CA VAL A 44 -15.63 -12.67 4.56
C VAL A 44 -14.42 -11.87 4.07
N PHE A 45 -13.83 -12.24 2.93
CA PHE A 45 -12.73 -11.49 2.34
C PHE A 45 -13.17 -10.07 1.94
N VAL A 46 -14.27 -9.96 1.19
CA VAL A 46 -14.85 -8.69 0.73
C VAL A 46 -15.27 -7.82 1.91
N ASP A 47 -15.95 -8.41 2.91
CA ASP A 47 -16.31 -7.71 4.14
C ASP A 47 -15.08 -7.09 4.82
N LYS A 48 -13.95 -7.81 4.87
CA LYS A 48 -12.69 -7.26 5.41
C LYS A 48 -12.12 -6.15 4.53
N CYS A 49 -12.14 -6.28 3.21
CA CYS A 49 -11.72 -5.22 2.29
C CYS A 49 -12.53 -3.93 2.49
N ASN A 50 -13.81 -4.06 2.84
CA ASN A 50 -14.74 -2.94 2.95
C ASN A 50 -14.87 -2.37 4.37
N THR A 51 -14.37 -3.05 5.40
CA THR A 51 -14.56 -2.65 6.81
C THR A 51 -13.28 -2.54 7.64
N ASN A 52 -12.17 -3.12 7.17
CA ASN A 52 -10.91 -3.14 7.90
C ASN A 52 -9.81 -2.42 7.13
N VAL A 53 -9.44 -1.23 7.60
CA VAL A 53 -8.40 -0.37 6.99
C VAL A 53 -7.05 -1.07 6.89
N GLU A 54 -6.66 -1.88 7.88
CA GLU A 54 -5.39 -2.60 7.86
C GLU A 54 -5.43 -3.72 6.83
N PHE A 55 -6.56 -4.41 6.72
CA PHE A 55 -6.74 -5.45 5.70
C PHE A 55 -6.69 -4.85 4.29
N ARG A 56 -7.44 -3.75 4.08
CA ARG A 56 -7.54 -3.02 2.82
C ARG A 56 -6.24 -2.37 2.36
N LEU A 57 -5.43 -1.83 3.27
CA LEU A 57 -4.22 -1.08 2.90
C LEU A 57 -2.92 -1.87 3.06
N LEU A 58 -2.88 -2.89 3.93
CA LEU A 58 -1.64 -3.59 4.26
C LEU A 58 -1.73 -5.10 3.99
N GLN A 59 -2.71 -5.79 4.60
CA GLN A 59 -2.66 -7.27 4.61
C GLN A 59 -2.91 -7.87 3.23
N CYS A 60 -4.00 -7.45 2.56
CA CYS A 60 -4.43 -7.98 1.26
C CYS A 60 -4.77 -6.89 0.26
N CYS A 61 -4.02 -5.79 0.30
CA CYS A 61 -4.34 -4.57 -0.43
C CYS A 61 -4.44 -4.75 -1.95
N SER A 62 -3.58 -5.56 -2.57
CA SER A 62 -3.56 -5.74 -4.02
C SER A 62 -4.68 -6.67 -4.44
N THR A 63 -4.99 -7.69 -3.63
CA THR A 63 -6.12 -8.59 -3.89
C THR A 63 -7.46 -7.86 -3.69
N CYS A 64 -7.59 -7.00 -2.68
CA CYS A 64 -8.79 -6.17 -2.47
C CYS A 64 -9.08 -5.21 -3.63
N ASN A 65 -8.07 -4.72 -4.36
CA ASN A 65 -8.26 -3.81 -5.49
C ASN A 65 -8.47 -4.55 -6.84
N LYS A 66 -8.36 -5.88 -6.85
CA LYS A 66 -8.60 -6.71 -8.04
C LYS A 66 -9.97 -7.39 -8.04
N ASP A 67 -10.60 -7.47 -6.87
CA ASP A 67 -11.90 -8.09 -6.71
C ASP A 67 -13.00 -7.07 -7.00
N GLU A 68 -13.99 -7.47 -7.80
CA GLU A 68 -15.09 -6.62 -8.28
C GLU A 68 -16.15 -6.34 -7.20
N ASP A 69 -16.29 -7.21 -6.20
CA ASP A 69 -17.24 -7.06 -5.09
C ASP A 69 -16.67 -6.13 -4.00
N SER A 70 -15.36 -5.89 -4.03
CA SER A 70 -14.68 -4.97 -3.14
C SER A 70 -14.91 -3.53 -3.60
N LEU A 71 -15.23 -2.65 -2.65
CA LEU A 71 -15.56 -1.27 -2.97
C LEU A 71 -14.38 -0.52 -3.61
N PRO A 72 -14.63 0.44 -4.52
CA PRO A 72 -13.58 1.23 -5.16
C PRO A 72 -12.68 1.94 -4.14
N TYR A 73 -11.37 1.99 -4.44
CA TYR A 73 -10.36 2.54 -3.54
C TYR A 73 -10.71 3.96 -3.05
N ASP A 74 -10.99 4.86 -3.98
CA ASP A 74 -11.31 6.27 -3.71
C ASP A 74 -12.58 6.46 -2.90
N PHE A 75 -13.50 5.50 -3.00
CA PHE A 75 -14.72 5.53 -2.22
C PHE A 75 -14.48 5.08 -0.78
N ILE A 76 -13.84 3.93 -0.59
CA ILE A 76 -13.82 3.26 0.72
C ILE A 76 -12.65 3.64 1.61
N VAL A 77 -11.46 3.90 1.04
CA VAL A 77 -10.25 4.14 1.83
C VAL A 77 -10.34 5.42 2.66
N PRO A 78 -10.77 6.58 2.11
CA PRO A 78 -10.93 7.79 2.91
C PRO A 78 -11.88 7.58 4.11
N GLN A 79 -12.96 6.83 3.91
CA GLN A 79 -13.93 6.52 4.98
C GLN A 79 -13.28 5.66 6.07
N LEU A 80 -12.63 4.56 5.68
CA LEU A 80 -11.97 3.63 6.60
C LEU A 80 -10.86 4.30 7.42
N ILE A 81 -10.11 5.22 6.79
CA ILE A 81 -9.06 6.00 7.44
C ILE A 81 -9.63 6.92 8.52
N GLN A 82 -10.72 7.64 8.21
CA GLN A 82 -11.30 8.61 9.14
C GLN A 82 -12.10 7.96 10.26
N GLN A 83 -12.89 6.92 9.97
CA GLN A 83 -13.73 6.23 10.97
C GLN A 83 -12.94 5.70 12.17
N ARG A 84 -11.69 5.27 11.97
CA ARG A 84 -10.85 4.67 13.02
C ARG A 84 -9.51 5.37 13.16
N CYS A 85 -9.48 6.70 13.02
CA CYS A 85 -8.25 7.48 13.18
C CYS A 85 -7.83 7.63 14.66
N LYS A 86 -7.17 6.61 15.18
CA LYS A 86 -6.51 6.59 16.49
C LYS A 86 -5.27 5.71 16.50
N ASP A 87 -4.31 6.03 17.35
CA ASP A 87 -3.21 5.13 17.63
C ASP A 87 -3.71 3.88 18.38
N ARG A 88 -2.97 2.78 18.26
CA ARG A 88 -3.21 1.59 19.08
C ARG A 88 -2.78 1.83 20.52
N TYR A 89 -1.68 2.57 20.68
CA TYR A 89 -1.12 2.96 21.98
C TYR A 89 -1.41 4.43 22.28
N SER A 90 -1.09 4.89 23.49
CA SER A 90 -1.25 6.29 23.86
C SER A 90 -0.36 7.21 23.00
N LYS A 91 -0.76 8.47 22.86
CA LYS A 91 0.06 9.50 22.19
C LYS A 91 1.46 9.59 22.81
N SER A 92 1.56 9.55 24.14
CA SER A 92 2.84 9.59 24.86
C SER A 92 3.73 8.38 24.55
N TYR A 93 3.16 7.19 24.40
CA TYR A 93 3.90 6.00 23.97
C TYR A 93 4.44 6.19 22.55
N CYS A 94 3.60 6.61 21.61
CA CYS A 94 4.01 6.81 20.22
C CYS A 94 5.08 7.90 20.09
N GLN A 95 4.98 9.01 20.84
CA GLN A 95 6.00 10.04 20.87
C GLN A 95 7.35 9.52 21.40
N LYS A 96 7.34 8.74 22.50
CA LYS A 96 8.56 8.10 23.02
C LYS A 96 9.16 7.12 22.02
N LEU A 97 8.32 6.33 21.35
CA LEU A 97 8.77 5.37 20.34
C LEU A 97 9.43 6.08 19.14
N ILE A 98 8.86 7.20 18.67
CA ILE A 98 9.43 8.02 17.61
C ILE A 98 10.78 8.61 18.04
N GLN A 99 10.85 9.16 19.25
CA GLN A 99 12.09 9.72 19.79
C GLN A 99 13.18 8.65 19.91
N HIS A 100 12.84 7.49 20.48
CA HIS A 100 13.79 6.38 20.61
C HIS A 100 14.28 5.89 19.25
N SER A 101 13.42 5.83 18.23
CA SER A 101 13.85 5.48 16.88
C SER A 101 14.89 6.44 16.36
N TYR A 102 14.67 7.75 16.53
CA TYR A 102 15.60 8.80 16.10
C TYR A 102 16.95 8.70 16.83
N ASP A 103 16.93 8.41 18.14
CA ASP A 103 18.14 8.31 18.96
C ASP A 103 18.98 7.06 18.60
N ASN A 104 18.34 5.96 18.18
CA ASN A 104 19.01 4.67 17.94
C ASN A 104 19.35 4.41 16.46
N TYR A 105 18.55 4.95 15.54
CA TYR A 105 18.70 4.76 14.10
C TYR A 105 18.52 6.15 13.48
N LEU A 106 19.45 6.63 12.67
CA LEU A 106 19.38 7.96 12.03
C LEU A 106 18.16 8.18 11.09
N GLU A 107 17.14 7.32 11.15
CA GLU A 107 15.93 7.35 10.36
C GLU A 107 14.70 7.74 11.19
N ASN A 108 13.85 8.56 10.58
CA ASN A 108 12.54 8.93 11.09
C ASN A 108 11.65 7.68 11.28
N TYR A 109 11.18 7.41 12.50
CA TYR A 109 10.27 6.30 12.78
C TYR A 109 9.04 6.33 11.87
N CYS A 110 8.50 7.51 11.58
CA CYS A 110 7.32 7.67 10.73
C CYS A 110 7.65 7.59 9.22
N ASN A 111 8.66 6.81 8.83
CA ASN A 111 9.08 6.64 7.44
C ASN A 111 8.31 5.53 6.68
N GLU A 112 8.45 5.52 5.36
CA GLU A 112 7.82 4.52 4.48
C GLU A 112 8.37 3.11 4.70
N ASN A 113 9.63 2.97 5.13
CA ASN A 113 10.30 1.68 5.33
C ASN A 113 9.62 0.83 6.41
N ASN A 114 9.06 1.46 7.45
CA ASN A 114 8.40 0.77 8.56
C ASN A 114 6.87 0.89 8.54
N ILE A 115 6.28 1.31 7.40
CA ILE A 115 4.85 1.64 7.26
C ILE A 115 3.92 0.59 7.88
N GLY A 116 4.21 -0.69 7.69
CA GLY A 116 3.39 -1.77 8.21
C GLY A 116 3.30 -1.77 9.74
N VAL A 117 4.41 -1.56 10.43
CA VAL A 117 4.42 -1.52 11.90
C VAL A 117 3.83 -0.19 12.37
N ILE A 118 4.29 0.93 11.81
CA ILE A 118 3.88 2.27 12.24
C ILE A 118 2.37 2.47 12.09
N PHE A 119 1.81 2.08 10.94
CA PHE A 119 0.38 2.24 10.69
C PHE A 119 -0.49 1.43 11.67
N ARG A 120 0.04 0.31 12.18
CA ARG A 120 -0.66 -0.52 13.19
C ARG A 120 -0.54 0.05 14.59
N THR A 121 0.57 0.69 14.92
CA THR A 121 0.89 1.14 16.28
C THR A 121 0.50 2.61 16.50
N CYS A 122 0.95 3.50 15.61
CA CYS A 122 1.01 4.95 15.81
C CYS A 122 0.52 5.75 14.60
N LYS A 123 -0.52 5.26 13.89
CA LYS A 123 -1.03 5.89 12.66
C LYS A 123 -1.42 7.36 12.80
N LYS A 124 -2.10 7.75 13.87
CA LYS A 124 -2.55 9.13 14.08
C LYS A 124 -1.36 10.01 14.46
N THR A 125 -0.53 9.55 15.39
CA THR A 125 0.67 10.31 15.80
C THR A 125 1.63 10.54 14.64
N CYS A 126 1.81 9.56 13.75
CA CYS A 126 2.63 9.72 12.55
C CYS A 126 1.92 10.40 11.36
N GLY A 127 0.69 10.93 11.55
CA GLY A 127 0.01 11.69 10.49
C GLY A 127 -0.50 10.84 9.32
N TYR A 128 -0.72 9.54 9.50
CA TYR A 128 -1.39 8.71 8.49
C TYR A 128 -2.91 8.92 8.45
N CYS A 129 -3.48 9.64 9.40
CA CYS A 129 -4.89 9.99 9.45
C CYS A 129 -5.13 11.25 10.31
N GLY A 130 -6.34 11.81 10.23
CA GLY A 130 -6.76 12.96 11.03
C GLY A 130 -6.39 14.30 10.39
N SER A 131 -6.58 15.39 11.13
CA SER A 131 -6.42 16.77 10.63
C SER A 131 -5.00 17.10 10.16
N ASN A 132 -3.99 16.44 10.73
CA ASN A 132 -2.58 16.69 10.41
C ASN A 132 -2.05 15.74 9.32
N SER A 133 -2.93 14.93 8.70
CA SER A 133 -2.53 14.01 7.65
C SER A 133 -2.19 14.77 6.37
N THR A 134 -0.97 14.62 5.88
CA THR A 134 -0.55 15.11 4.56
C THR A 134 -0.81 14.09 3.45
N ILE A 135 -1.30 12.90 3.80
CA ILE A 135 -1.54 11.81 2.86
C ILE A 135 -2.89 11.98 2.18
N GLU A 136 -2.86 12.13 0.86
CA GLU A 136 -4.04 12.09 0.02
C GLU A 136 -4.34 10.63 -0.37
N TYR A 137 -5.37 10.05 0.24
CA TYR A 137 -5.84 8.70 -0.05
C TYR A 137 -6.68 8.66 -1.33
N LYS A 138 -6.05 9.02 -2.46
CA LYS A 138 -6.60 8.86 -3.81
C LYS A 138 -5.79 7.85 -4.59
N LEU A 139 -6.46 7.11 -5.47
CA LEU A 139 -5.90 6.08 -6.32
C LEU A 139 -4.82 6.67 -7.23
N GLU A 140 -5.09 7.83 -7.82
CA GLU A 140 -4.13 8.57 -8.65
C GLU A 140 -2.85 8.92 -7.87
N LYS A 141 -2.98 9.43 -6.64
CA LYS A 141 -1.81 9.74 -5.81
C LYS A 141 -1.04 8.47 -5.44
N ALA A 142 -1.75 7.39 -5.15
CA ALA A 142 -1.17 6.07 -4.95
C ALA A 142 -0.43 5.54 -6.19
N MET A 143 -0.91 5.84 -7.41
CA MET A 143 -0.21 5.53 -8.67
C MET A 143 1.07 6.33 -8.82
N GLU A 144 1.00 7.64 -8.57
CA GLU A 144 2.14 8.54 -8.67
C GLU A 144 3.27 8.09 -7.73
N THR A 145 2.94 7.85 -6.45
CA THR A 145 3.90 7.35 -5.45
C THR A 145 4.53 6.02 -5.89
N CYS A 146 3.73 5.11 -6.46
CA CYS A 146 4.25 3.86 -7.01
C CYS A 146 5.28 4.06 -8.13
N ILE A 147 4.94 4.91 -9.10
CA ILE A 147 5.82 5.16 -10.26
C ILE A 147 7.14 5.76 -9.77
N ASN A 148 7.06 6.71 -8.85
CA ASN A 148 8.23 7.35 -8.24
C ASN A 148 9.10 6.35 -7.49
N GLN A 149 8.51 5.48 -6.64
CA GLN A 149 9.25 4.43 -5.93
C GLN A 149 9.94 3.44 -6.90
N ARG A 150 9.31 3.09 -8.01
CA ARG A 150 9.96 2.24 -9.04
C ARG A 150 11.13 2.95 -9.69
N TYR A 151 10.98 4.23 -10.00
CA TYR A 151 12.04 5.02 -10.63
C TYR A 151 13.24 5.18 -9.69
N THR A 152 13.00 5.53 -8.42
CA THR A 152 14.06 5.65 -7.40
C THR A 152 14.78 4.31 -7.19
N ASN A 153 14.05 3.20 -7.08
CA ASN A 153 14.65 1.86 -6.95
C ASN A 153 15.48 1.48 -8.18
N ARG A 154 15.03 1.80 -9.41
CA ARG A 154 15.81 1.57 -10.64
C ARG A 154 17.09 2.40 -10.65
N LYS A 155 17.01 3.69 -10.33
CA LYS A 155 18.18 4.59 -10.26
C LYS A 155 19.17 4.13 -9.21
N PHE A 156 18.69 3.70 -8.04
CA PHE A 156 19.51 3.12 -6.98
C PHE A 156 20.23 1.86 -7.47
N ASN A 157 19.50 0.91 -8.06
CA ASN A 157 20.08 -0.32 -8.60
C ASN A 157 21.11 -0.07 -9.71
N TYR A 158 20.88 0.94 -10.56
CA TYR A 158 21.83 1.37 -11.58
C TYR A 158 23.11 1.92 -10.95
N ASN A 159 22.99 2.81 -9.96
CA ASN A 159 24.14 3.38 -9.24
C ASN A 159 24.94 2.33 -8.47
N VAL A 160 24.27 1.36 -7.83
CA VAL A 160 24.95 0.24 -7.14
C VAL A 160 25.72 -0.62 -8.14
N LYS A 161 25.11 -0.95 -9.28
CA LYS A 161 25.81 -1.69 -10.34
C LYS A 161 27.04 -0.95 -10.87
N ASN A 162 26.96 0.37 -11.03
CA ASN A 162 28.08 1.18 -11.50
C ASN A 162 29.18 1.36 -10.43
N ARG A 163 28.84 1.42 -9.14
CA ARG A 163 29.85 1.46 -8.05
C ARG A 163 30.62 0.15 -7.94
N ASN A 164 29.96 -0.98 -8.16
CA ASN A 164 30.60 -2.30 -8.13
C ASN A 164 31.50 -2.58 -9.36
N PHE A 165 31.58 -1.66 -10.33
CA PHE A 165 32.50 -1.75 -11.46
C PHE A 165 33.86 -1.06 -11.22
N TYR A 166 34.02 -0.37 -10.08
CA TYR A 166 35.25 0.36 -9.71
C TYR A 166 36.00 -0.25 -8.51
N HIS A 167 35.71 -1.51 -8.15
CA HIS A 167 36.46 -2.32 -7.19
C HIS A 167 36.80 -3.66 -7.81
#